data_AF-A0A418AH94-F1
#
_entry.id   AF-A0A418AH94-F1
#
_cell.length_a   1.000
_cell.length_b   1.000
_cell.length_c   1.000
_cell.angle_alpha   90.00
_cell.angle_beta   90.00
_cell.angle_gamma   90.00
#
_symmetry.space_group_name_H-M   'P 1'
#
loop_
_entity.id
_entity.type
_entity.pdbx_description
1 polymer ?
#
loop_
_entity_poly.entity_id
_entity_poly.type
_entity_poly.pdbx_seq_one_letter_code
_entity_poly.pdbx_strand_id
1 'polypeptide(L)' 'FASSTVLTIAHRLDTVLDADRILVFDQGRLVQCDSPAALVGAGAGIFFELCHEGGYLDKVMSSQAVV' A
#
# COMPACT_ATOMS: atom_id res chain seq x y z
N PHE A 1 -3.19 -14.25 -15.77
CA PHE A 1 -1.97 -13.42 -15.73
C PHE A 1 -0.93 -13.88 -14.70
N ALA A 2 -0.98 -15.13 -14.20
CA ALA A 2 -0.18 -15.56 -13.05
C ALA A 2 1.36 -15.50 -13.23
N SER A 3 1.85 -15.34 -14.46
CA SER A 3 3.29 -15.26 -14.78
C SER A 3 3.74 -13.87 -15.26
N SER A 4 2.87 -12.87 -15.24
CA SER A 4 3.19 -11.52 -15.74
C SER A 4 3.24 -10.52 -14.58
N THR A 5 4.23 -9.62 -14.59
CA THR A 5 4.29 -8.51 -13.63
C THR A 5 3.29 -7.45 -14.02
N VAL A 6 2.43 -7.07 -13.08
CA VAL A 6 1.47 -5.97 -13.24
C VAL A 6 1.96 -4.79 -12.42
N LEU A 7 2.21 -3.67 -13.10
CA LEU A 7 2.53 -2.40 -12.46
C LEU A 7 1.34 -1.46 -12.67
N THR A 8 0.67 -1.11 -11.57
CA THR A 8 -0.49 -0.22 -11.57
C THR A 8 -0.12 1.12 -10.94
N ILE A 9 -0.36 2.21 -11.65
CA ILE A 9 -0.29 3.57 -11.10
C ILE A 9 -1.72 4.06 -10.93
N ALA A 10 -2.11 4.38 -9.70
CA ALA A 10 -3.45 4.83 -9.41
C ALA A 10 -3.49 6.03 -8.46
N HIS A 11 -4.55 6.81 -8.58
CA HIS A 11 -4.83 7.94 -7.70
C HIS A 11 -5.74 7.57 -6.52
N ARG A 12 -6.37 6.39 -6.55
CA ARG A 12 -7.26 5.91 -5.50
C ARG A 12 -6.56 4.83 -4.70
N LEU A 13 -6.41 5.04 -3.40
CA LEU A 13 -5.75 4.07 -2.51
C LEU A 13 -6.42 2.69 -2.60
N ASP A 14 -7.76 2.64 -2.60
CA ASP A 14 -8.57 1.42 -2.77
C ASP A 14 -8.11 0.49 -3.89
N THR A 15 -7.63 1.05 -5.00
CA THR A 15 -7.26 0.26 -6.18
C THR A 15 -5.88 -0.38 -6.09
N VAL A 16 -5.06 0.06 -5.13
CA VAL A 16 -3.68 -0.45 -4.93
C VAL A 16 -3.55 -1.27 -3.65
N LEU A 17 -4.53 -1.28 -2.75
CA LEU A 17 -4.44 -1.99 -1.46
C LEU A 17 -4.26 -3.51 -1.60
N ASP A 18 -4.75 -4.10 -2.70
CA ASP A 18 -4.62 -5.54 -2.97
C ASP A 18 -3.32 -5.89 -3.72
N ALA A 19 -2.40 -4.94 -3.87
CA ALA A 19 -1.11 -5.20 -4.51
C ALA A 19 -0.18 -5.98 -3.56
N ASP A 20 0.65 -6.85 -4.14
CA ASP A 20 1.68 -7.58 -3.40
C ASP A 20 2.68 -6.63 -2.72
N ARG A 21 2.97 -5.48 -3.36
CA ARG A 21 3.82 -4.40 -2.83
C ARG A 21 3.35 -3.03 -3.29
N ILE A 22 3.55 -2.05 -2.43
CA ILE A 22 3.35 -0.62 -2.71
C ILE A 22 4.70 0.05 -2.83
N LEU A 23 4.86 0.85 -3.88
CA LEU A 23 6.00 1.75 -4.05
C LEU A 23 5.52 3.18 -3.79
N VAL A 24 6.10 3.84 -2.79
CA VAL A 24 5.80 5.23 -2.48
C VAL A 24 6.92 6.10 -3.00
N PHE A 25 6.56 7.05 -3.87
CA PHE A 25 7.48 8.04 -4.39
C PHE A 25 7.22 9.39 -3.75
N ASP A 26 8.28 10.05 -3.31
CA ASP A 26 8.27 11.44 -2.85
C ASP A 26 9.38 12.22 -3.56
N GLN A 27 9.03 13.39 -4.12
CA GLN A 27 9.96 14.25 -4.88
C GLN A 27 10.84 13.51 -5.90
N GLY A 28 10.26 12.52 -6.61
CA GLY A 28 10.98 11.73 -7.61
C GLY A 28 11.91 10.65 -7.05
N ARG A 29 11.86 10.36 -5.75
CA ARG A 29 12.63 9.30 -5.09
C ARG A 29 11.71 8.22 -4.54
N LEU A 30 12.12 6.97 -4.65
CA LEU A 30 11.46 5.85 -3.98
C LEU A 30 11.81 5.91 -2.50
N VAL A 31 10.83 6.20 -1.65
CA VAL A 31 11.02 6.39 -0.21
C VAL A 31 10.50 5.21 0.61
N GLN A 32 9.52 4.45 0.09
CA GLN A 32 9.02 3.23 0.73
C GLN A 32 8.71 2.16 -0.34
N CYS A 33 8.98 0.90 -0.01
CA CYS A 33 8.71 -0.25 -0.88
C CYS A 33 8.51 -1.50 -0.03
N ASP A 34 7.27 -1.86 0.25
CA ASP A 34 6.94 -3.10 0.99
C ASP A 34 5.46 -3.48 0.75
N SER A 35 5.01 -4.58 1.34
CA SER A 35 3.60 -4.95 1.39
C SER A 35 2.76 -3.87 2.10
N PRO A 36 1.49 -3.67 1.70
CA PRO A 36 0.60 -2.69 2.34
C PRO A 36 0.55 -2.80 3.86
N ALA A 37 0.50 -4.03 4.38
CA ALA A 37 0.42 -4.29 5.80
C ALA A 37 1.73 -4.03 6.55
N ALA A 38 2.90 -4.31 5.94
CA ALA A 38 4.17 -3.94 6.54
C ALA A 38 4.32 -2.41 6.64
N LEU A 39 3.90 -1.68 5.60
CA LEU A 39 3.95 -0.22 5.58
C LEU A 39 2.99 0.40 6.60
N VAL A 40 1.77 -0.15 6.76
CA VAL A 40 0.83 0.32 7.79
C VAL A 40 1.26 -0.10 9.20
N GLY A 41 1.77 -1.32 9.36
CA GLY A 41 2.23 -1.87 10.63
C GLY A 41 3.44 -1.15 11.23
N ALA A 42 4.23 -0.46 10.39
CA ALA A 42 5.28 0.45 10.86
C ALA A 42 4.73 1.62 11.68
N GLY A 43 3.43 1.95 11.56
CA GLY A 43 2.76 3.01 12.33
C GLY A 43 3.22 4.43 11.99
N ALA A 44 4.01 4.58 10.93
CA ALA A 44 4.58 5.86 10.49
C ALA A 44 4.95 5.81 9.00
N GLY A 45 5.10 7.00 8.40
CA GLY A 45 5.48 7.17 7.00
C GLY A 45 4.31 7.51 6.09
N ILE A 46 4.63 7.92 4.87
CA ILE A 46 3.67 8.54 3.94
C ILE A 46 2.50 7.61 3.62
N PHE A 47 2.75 6.32 3.38
CA PHE A 47 1.66 5.38 3.12
C PHE A 47 0.72 5.20 4.31
N PHE A 48 1.24 5.15 5.53
CA PHE A 48 0.44 5.05 6.74
C PHE A 48 -0.43 6.29 6.92
N GLU A 49 0.14 7.48 6.75
CA GLU A 49 -0.58 8.75 6.84
C GLU A 49 -1.70 8.84 5.80
N LEU A 50 -1.43 8.48 4.53
CA LEU A 50 -2.45 8.40 3.47
C LEU A 50 -3.57 7.41 3.81
N CYS A 51 -3.23 6.25 4.36
CA CYS A 51 -4.22 5.27 4.82
C CYS A 51 -5.05 5.79 5.99
N HIS A 52 -4.42 6.50 6.93
CA HIS A 52 -5.07 7.05 8.11
C HIS A 52 -6.06 8.16 7.72
N GLU A 53 -5.62 9.12 6.92
CA GLU A 53 -6.47 10.21 6.42
C GLU A 53 -7.61 9.70 5.52
N GLY A 54 -7.34 8.67 4.72
CA GLY A 54 -8.32 8.06 3.82
C GLY A 54 -9.28 7.06 4.49
N GLY A 55 -9.11 6.73 5.78
CA GLY A 55 -9.93 5.74 6.48
C GLY A 55 -9.73 4.31 5.98
N TYR A 56 -8.55 3.98 5.47
CA TYR A 56 -8.21 2.68 4.87
C TYR A 56 -7.48 1.72 5.81
N LEU A 57 -7.15 2.14 7.03
CA LEU A 57 -6.38 1.33 7.98
C LEU A 57 -7.04 -0.03 8.25
N ASP A 58 -8.34 -0.03 8.57
CA ASP A 58 -9.08 -1.27 8.83
C ASP A 58 -9.09 -2.20 7.62
N LYS A 59 -9.14 -1.64 6.41
CA LYS A 59 -9.14 -2.41 5.16
C LYS A 59 -7.79 -3.07 4.91
N VAL A 60 -6.69 -2.35 5.13
CA VAL A 60 -5.34 -2.89 4.97
C VAL A 60 -5.05 -3.99 6.01
N MET A 61 -5.48 -3.80 7.26
CA MET A 61 -5.29 -4.81 8.30
C MET A 61 -6.23 -6.02 8.14
N SER A 62 -7.44 -5.82 7.62
CA SER A 62 -8.41 -6.90 7.35
C SER A 62 -8.04 -7.76 6.15
N SER A 63 -7.50 -7.18 5.07
CA SER A 63 -7.06 -7.93 3.88
C SER A 63 -5.95 -8.96 4.17
N GLN A 64 -5.28 -8.89 5.32
CA GLN A 64 -4.22 -9.83 5.70
C GLN A 64 -4.57 -10.75 6.88
N ALA A 65 -5.76 -10.59 7.51
CA ALA A 65 -6.20 -11.44 8.62
C ALA A 65 -6.71 -12.84 8.17
N VAL A 66 -6.75 -13.11 6.87
CA VAL A 66 -7.16 -14.40 6.30
C VAL A 66 -5.94 -15.16 5.78
N VAL A 67 -5.04 -15.56 6.67
CA VAL A 67 -4.10 -16.67 6.42
C VAL A 67 -3.85 -17.44 7.70
#